data_AF-B4USX4-F1
#
_entry.id   AF-B4USX4-F1
#
_cell.length_a   1.000
_cell.length_b   1.000
_cell.length_c   1.000
_cell.angle_alpha   90.00
_cell.angle_beta   90.00
_cell.angle_gamma   90.00
#
_symmetry.space_group_name_H-M   'P 1'
#
loop_
_entity.id
_entity.type
_entity.pdbx_description
1 polymer ?
#
loop_
_entity_poly.entity_id
_entity_poly.type
_entity_poly.pdbx_seq_one_letter_code
_entity_poly.pdbx_strand_id
1 'polypeptide(L)'
;MAPTGLPCLLPLCACLLLTPGLAEAGKLLVVPMDGSHWFTMRLVVERLIQKGHEVVVVMPEVSRQLGELENCTTKIYRTSYSLKDLDREFMYFANDQWENRRQNLYSLLLTSAKGVFELFFSHCRSLFNDQQLVEYLRESSFDAVFLDPLDMCGLIVAKYFSLPSVVFSRVIFCHYLEEGAQCPAPLSYVPRGLLGYSDAMTFKERLRNTLFHLEEHLLCPYFYKPALEIASEILQTPVTASDLFSHTSVWLLRNDFVLETPRPLMPNMIFIGGINCHQGKPLPKENAFQAIKEKLMTVPALGLPDLTKPFSLYASERENVTVGVLTQTLESWTHHVGYLFKQLDGVASGWLPCIRALAATALLVQEAD
;
A
#
# COMPACT_ATOMS: atom_id res chain seq x y z
N MET A 1 59.94 -38.18 -22.05
CA MET A 1 58.69 -38.98 -22.05
C MET A 1 58.07 -38.84 -20.67
N ALA A 2 57.04 -38.02 -20.55
CA ALA A 2 56.20 -37.92 -19.35
C ALA A 2 54.74 -38.09 -19.83
N PRO A 3 53.92 -38.93 -19.17
CA PRO A 3 52.59 -39.24 -19.66
C PRO A 3 51.63 -38.09 -19.32
N THR A 4 50.94 -37.61 -20.34
CA THR A 4 49.76 -36.75 -20.26
C THR A 4 48.59 -37.57 -19.73
N GLY A 5 48.03 -37.17 -18.59
CA GLY A 5 46.83 -37.78 -18.03
C GLY A 5 45.99 -36.76 -17.29
N LEU A 6 45.12 -36.06 -18.02
CA LEU A 6 43.92 -35.45 -17.42
C LEU A 6 42.80 -35.33 -18.46
N PRO A 7 41.81 -36.25 -18.45
CA PRO A 7 40.51 -35.93 -19.00
C PRO A 7 39.41 -36.48 -18.09
N CYS A 8 39.04 -35.74 -17.04
CA CYS A 8 37.86 -36.13 -16.25
C CYS A 8 36.98 -34.97 -15.75
N LEU A 9 37.39 -33.70 -15.97
CA LEU A 9 36.63 -32.53 -15.49
C LEU A 9 35.67 -31.95 -16.53
N LEU A 10 35.92 -32.17 -17.83
CA LEU A 10 35.07 -31.65 -18.91
C LEU A 10 33.66 -32.27 -19.00
N PRO A 11 33.45 -33.58 -18.76
CA PRO A 11 32.10 -34.17 -18.84
C PRO A 11 31.19 -33.69 -17.71
N LEU A 12 31.75 -33.46 -16.52
CA LEU A 12 30.99 -33.03 -15.34
C LEU A 12 30.46 -31.59 -15.47
N CYS A 13 31.26 -30.68 -16.03
CA CYS A 13 30.81 -29.32 -16.34
C CYS A 13 29.76 -29.29 -17.46
N ALA A 14 29.85 -30.18 -18.45
CA ALA A 14 28.86 -30.29 -19.51
C ALA A 14 27.50 -30.83 -18.99
N CYS A 15 27.50 -31.78 -18.05
CA CYS A 15 26.27 -32.28 -17.43
C CYS A 15 25.53 -31.21 -16.61
N LEU A 16 26.25 -30.32 -15.92
CA LEU A 16 25.65 -29.19 -15.18
C LEU A 16 25.05 -28.10 -16.10
N LEU A 17 25.53 -27.99 -17.34
CA LEU A 17 25.03 -27.03 -18.34
C LEU A 17 23.90 -27.60 -19.21
N LEU A 18 23.73 -28.92 -19.26
CA LEU A 18 22.76 -29.62 -20.12
C LEU A 18 21.51 -30.10 -19.38
N THR A 19 21.47 -30.06 -18.05
CA THR A 19 20.19 -30.04 -17.35
C THR A 19 19.64 -28.63 -17.48
N PRO A 20 18.55 -28.35 -18.24
CA PRO A 20 17.79 -27.15 -17.94
C PRO A 20 17.48 -27.27 -16.45
N GLY A 21 17.96 -26.34 -15.64
CA GLY A 21 17.75 -26.40 -14.21
C GLY A 21 16.28 -26.66 -13.98
N LEU A 22 15.95 -27.87 -13.52
CA LEU A 22 14.67 -28.15 -12.90
C LEU A 22 14.71 -27.32 -11.62
N ALA A 23 14.46 -26.03 -11.76
CA ALA A 23 14.20 -25.15 -10.63
C ALA A 23 12.90 -25.71 -10.05
N GLU A 24 13.05 -26.53 -9.02
CA GLU A 24 11.93 -27.02 -8.25
C GLU A 24 11.17 -25.80 -7.73
N ALA A 25 9.91 -25.70 -8.13
CA ALA A 25 9.11 -24.55 -7.81
C ALA A 25 8.72 -24.64 -6.34
N GLY A 26 9.14 -23.63 -5.56
CA GLY A 26 8.88 -23.63 -4.11
C GLY A 26 7.40 -23.60 -3.74
N LYS A 27 7.11 -24.07 -2.54
CA LYS A 27 5.79 -24.13 -1.91
C LYS A 27 5.58 -22.94 -0.98
N LEU A 28 4.57 -22.12 -1.28
CA LEU A 28 4.33 -20.85 -0.60
C LEU A 28 3.03 -20.87 0.21
N LEU A 29 3.12 -20.39 1.45
CA LEU A 29 1.95 -20.07 2.27
C LEU A 29 1.58 -18.61 2.08
N VAL A 30 0.35 -18.33 1.65
CA VAL A 30 -0.13 -16.96 1.44
C VAL A 30 -1.07 -16.57 2.56
N VAL A 31 -0.76 -15.46 3.24
CA VAL A 31 -1.62 -14.82 4.25
C VAL A 31 -2.02 -13.44 3.71
N PRO A 32 -3.23 -13.30 3.15
CA PRO A 32 -3.63 -12.08 2.46
C PRO A 32 -4.23 -11.04 3.40
N MET A 33 -4.06 -9.76 3.03
CA MET A 33 -4.88 -8.66 3.56
C MET A 33 -6.11 -8.46 2.68
N ASP A 34 -7.30 -8.47 3.29
CA ASP A 34 -8.57 -8.29 2.59
C ASP A 34 -8.71 -6.90 1.94
N GLY A 35 -9.66 -6.76 1.02
CA GLY A 35 -9.93 -5.53 0.31
C GLY A 35 -9.01 -5.30 -0.90
N SER A 36 -8.66 -4.04 -1.14
CA SER A 36 -7.88 -3.63 -2.31
C SER A 36 -6.47 -4.21 -2.35
N HIS A 37 -5.93 -4.60 -1.19
CA HIS A 37 -4.61 -5.21 -1.07
C HIS A 37 -4.58 -6.58 -1.77
N TRP A 38 -5.62 -7.38 -1.56
CA TRP A 38 -5.76 -8.69 -2.16
C TRP A 38 -5.85 -8.64 -3.69
N PHE A 39 -6.55 -7.67 -4.28
CA PHE A 39 -6.69 -7.62 -5.75
C PHE A 39 -5.35 -7.61 -6.47
N THR A 40 -4.36 -6.89 -5.94
CA THR A 40 -3.02 -6.86 -6.54
C THR A 40 -2.21 -8.10 -6.19
N MET A 41 -2.33 -8.56 -4.94
CA MET A 41 -1.60 -9.72 -4.45
C MET A 41 -2.04 -11.00 -5.18
N ARG A 42 -3.34 -11.14 -5.47
CA ARG A 42 -3.93 -12.23 -6.23
C ARG A 42 -3.29 -12.38 -7.61
N LEU A 43 -3.04 -11.29 -8.33
CA LEU A 43 -2.39 -11.35 -9.65
C LEU A 43 -0.98 -11.95 -9.56
N VAL A 44 -0.25 -11.65 -8.48
CA VAL A 44 1.07 -12.23 -8.22
C VAL A 44 0.93 -13.71 -7.86
N VAL A 45 -0.02 -14.07 -6.99
CA VAL A 45 -0.31 -15.46 -6.61
C VAL A 45 -0.67 -16.31 -7.82
N GLU A 46 -1.58 -15.86 -8.67
CA GLU A 46 -1.94 -16.54 -9.92
C GLU A 46 -0.71 -16.73 -10.83
N ARG A 47 0.16 -15.72 -10.89
CA ARG A 47 1.37 -15.81 -11.70
C ARG A 47 2.41 -16.78 -11.13
N LEU A 48 2.52 -16.88 -9.80
CA LEU A 48 3.37 -17.87 -9.12
C LEU A 48 2.87 -19.29 -9.41
N ILE A 49 1.57 -19.53 -9.32
CA ILE A 49 0.94 -20.81 -9.67
C ILE A 49 1.24 -21.18 -11.13
N GLN A 50 1.06 -20.25 -12.07
CA GLN A 50 1.40 -20.45 -13.49
C GLN A 50 2.89 -20.75 -13.73
N LYS A 51 3.76 -20.33 -12.82
CA LYS A 51 5.20 -20.60 -12.86
C LYS A 51 5.58 -21.93 -12.20
N GLY A 52 4.60 -22.68 -11.70
CA GLY A 52 4.76 -24.02 -11.15
C GLY A 52 4.81 -24.07 -9.62
N HIS A 53 4.77 -22.92 -8.93
CA HIS A 53 4.82 -22.89 -7.46
C HIS A 53 3.56 -23.54 -6.87
N GLU A 54 3.73 -24.39 -5.86
CA GLU A 54 2.61 -24.86 -5.05
C GLU A 54 2.21 -23.73 -4.10
N VAL A 55 0.97 -23.25 -4.19
CA VAL A 55 0.50 -22.15 -3.36
C VAL A 55 -0.70 -22.60 -2.53
N VAL A 56 -0.63 -22.32 -1.22
CA VAL A 56 -1.75 -22.49 -0.29
C VAL A 56 -2.11 -21.13 0.28
N VAL A 57 -3.34 -20.69 0.07
CA VAL A 57 -3.87 -19.47 0.66
C VAL A 57 -4.63 -19.82 1.94
N VAL A 58 -4.26 -19.21 3.06
CA VAL A 58 -5.00 -19.33 4.32
C VAL A 58 -5.74 -18.03 4.60
N MET A 59 -7.05 -18.09 4.76
CA MET A 59 -7.87 -16.89 4.88
C MET A 59 -9.11 -17.08 5.79
N PRO A 60 -9.61 -15.99 6.41
CA PRO A 60 -10.82 -16.06 7.20
C PRO A 60 -12.07 -16.31 6.34
N GLU A 61 -13.06 -16.99 6.90
CA GLU A 61 -14.39 -17.18 6.29
C GLU A 61 -15.08 -15.84 6.00
N VAL A 62 -14.97 -14.89 6.93
CA VAL A 62 -15.52 -13.55 6.79
C VAL A 62 -14.52 -12.66 6.07
N SER A 63 -14.85 -12.30 4.82
CA SER A 63 -14.09 -11.36 4.01
C SER A 63 -15.00 -10.54 3.09
N ARG A 64 -14.53 -9.37 2.65
CA ARG A 64 -15.20 -8.50 1.69
C ARG A 64 -14.79 -8.82 0.25
N GLN A 65 -13.52 -9.14 0.01
CA GLN A 65 -12.96 -9.21 -1.35
C GLN A 65 -12.02 -10.38 -1.61
N LEU A 66 -11.73 -11.24 -0.63
CA LEU A 66 -10.82 -12.39 -0.83
C LEU A 66 -11.35 -13.37 -1.89
N GLY A 67 -12.64 -13.70 -1.86
CA GLY A 67 -13.29 -14.54 -2.88
C GLY A 67 -12.64 -15.92 -3.06
N GLU A 68 -13.02 -16.64 -4.11
CA GLU A 68 -12.40 -17.92 -4.47
C GLU A 68 -11.30 -17.72 -5.53
N LEU A 69 -10.21 -18.49 -5.43
CA LEU A 69 -9.22 -18.64 -6.51
C LEU A 69 -9.40 -20.00 -7.20
N GLU A 70 -9.62 -19.96 -8.50
CA GLU A 70 -9.56 -21.17 -9.32
C GLU A 70 -8.13 -21.73 -9.33
N ASN A 71 -7.99 -23.05 -9.22
CA ASN A 71 -6.71 -23.77 -9.24
C ASN A 71 -5.73 -23.40 -8.11
N CYS A 72 -6.21 -22.89 -6.98
CA CYS A 72 -5.39 -22.66 -5.78
C CYS A 72 -5.95 -23.42 -4.58
N THR A 73 -5.08 -24.09 -3.83
CA THR A 73 -5.48 -24.70 -2.56
C THR A 73 -5.79 -23.57 -1.57
N THR A 74 -7.01 -23.59 -1.05
CA THR A 74 -7.49 -22.57 -0.10
C THR A 74 -7.88 -23.23 1.20
N LYS A 75 -7.42 -22.68 2.32
CA LYS A 75 -7.79 -23.08 3.67
C LYS A 75 -8.55 -21.94 4.35
N ILE A 76 -9.79 -22.23 4.73
CA ILE A 76 -10.70 -21.26 5.34
C ILE A 76 -10.88 -21.61 6.80
N TYR A 77 -10.78 -20.62 7.69
CA TYR A 77 -11.03 -20.76 9.12
C TYR A 77 -12.11 -19.79 9.60
N ARG A 78 -12.83 -20.17 10.67
CA ARG A 78 -13.93 -19.38 11.22
C ARG A 78 -13.42 -18.21 12.05
N THR A 79 -14.02 -17.04 11.88
CA THR A 79 -13.70 -15.83 12.67
C THR A 79 -14.65 -15.65 13.86
N SER A 80 -14.21 -14.88 14.86
CA SER A 80 -15.07 -14.50 16.00
C SER A 80 -16.02 -13.34 15.71
N TYR A 81 -15.83 -12.63 14.59
CA TYR A 81 -16.63 -11.49 14.16
C TYR A 81 -17.44 -11.82 12.91
N SER A 82 -18.53 -11.08 12.69
CA SER A 82 -19.38 -11.19 11.51
C SER A 82 -19.00 -10.20 10.41
N LEU A 83 -19.50 -10.42 9.18
CA LEU A 83 -19.31 -9.46 8.07
C LEU A 83 -19.87 -8.06 8.42
N LYS A 84 -20.96 -8.01 9.20
CA LYS A 84 -21.54 -6.73 9.65
C LYS A 84 -20.60 -5.95 10.58
N ASP A 85 -19.84 -6.65 11.41
CA ASP A 85 -18.85 -6.02 12.29
C ASP A 85 -17.69 -5.46 11.45
N LEU A 86 -17.19 -6.26 10.50
CA LEU A 86 -16.16 -5.84 9.56
C LEU A 86 -16.57 -4.61 8.75
N ASP A 87 -17.78 -4.62 8.19
CA ASP A 87 -18.29 -3.50 7.42
C ASP A 87 -18.48 -2.24 8.27
N ARG A 88 -18.94 -2.39 9.52
CA ARG A 88 -19.14 -1.26 10.44
C ARG A 88 -17.82 -0.57 10.78
N GLU A 89 -16.82 -1.32 11.24
CA GLU A 89 -15.53 -0.74 11.63
C GLU A 89 -14.81 -0.13 10.42
N PHE A 90 -14.88 -0.79 9.26
CA PHE A 90 -14.31 -0.26 8.02
C PHE A 90 -15.00 1.04 7.58
N MET A 91 -16.33 1.09 7.58
CA MET A 91 -17.06 2.30 7.16
C MET A 91 -16.83 3.47 8.10
N TYR A 92 -16.74 3.21 9.41
CA TYR A 92 -16.39 4.26 10.37
C TYR A 92 -14.99 4.79 10.07
N PHE A 93 -14.00 3.90 9.90
CA PHE A 93 -12.64 4.30 9.55
C PHE A 93 -12.60 5.11 8.25
N ALA A 94 -13.26 4.65 7.20
CA ALA A 94 -13.29 5.31 5.90
C ALA A 94 -13.91 6.71 5.97
N ASN A 95 -15.05 6.87 6.64
CA ASN A 95 -15.72 8.16 6.82
C ASN A 95 -14.83 9.13 7.62
N ASP A 96 -14.20 8.66 8.68
CA ASP A 96 -13.30 9.46 9.50
C ASP A 96 -12.04 9.91 8.70
N GLN A 97 -11.50 9.07 7.81
CA GLN A 97 -10.41 9.48 6.91
C GLN A 97 -10.88 10.52 5.88
N TRP A 98 -12.12 10.40 5.42
CA TRP A 98 -12.70 11.29 4.42
C TRP A 98 -12.99 12.69 4.98
N GLU A 99 -13.56 12.77 6.17
CA GLU A 99 -13.97 14.04 6.79
C GLU A 99 -12.79 14.83 7.37
N ASN A 100 -11.76 14.14 7.86
CA ASN A 100 -10.64 14.77 8.57
C ASN A 100 -9.36 14.77 7.73
N ARG A 101 -8.93 15.95 7.25
CA ARG A 101 -7.61 16.11 6.61
C ARG A 101 -6.52 16.11 7.68
N ARG A 102 -5.76 15.03 7.78
CA ARG A 102 -4.81 14.81 8.88
C ARG A 102 -3.43 15.38 8.56
N GLN A 103 -2.83 16.03 9.55
CA GLN A 103 -1.48 16.60 9.45
C GLN A 103 -0.51 16.01 10.51
N ASN A 104 -0.99 15.14 11.39
CA ASN A 104 -0.22 14.52 12.48
C ASN A 104 -0.81 13.17 12.88
N LEU A 105 0.01 12.30 13.48
CA LEU A 105 -0.45 10.97 13.94
C LEU A 105 -1.33 11.03 15.19
N TYR A 106 -1.21 12.11 15.99
CA TYR A 106 -2.07 12.32 17.14
C TYR A 106 -3.55 12.36 16.77
N SER A 107 -3.89 13.00 15.65
CA SER A 107 -5.26 13.00 15.13
C SER A 107 -5.78 11.60 14.80
N LEU A 108 -4.92 10.66 14.39
CA LEU A 108 -5.29 9.26 14.16
C LEU A 108 -5.53 8.49 15.47
N LEU A 109 -4.87 8.88 16.57
CA LEU A 109 -5.12 8.29 17.90
C LEU A 109 -6.46 8.73 18.50
N LEU A 110 -6.90 9.95 18.19
CA LEU A 110 -8.16 10.49 18.67
C LEU A 110 -9.38 9.88 17.98
N THR A 111 -9.17 9.01 17.00
CA THR A 111 -10.25 8.37 16.25
C THR A 111 -10.32 6.86 16.49
N SER A 112 -11.28 6.19 15.86
CA SER A 112 -11.47 4.74 16.00
C SER A 112 -10.50 3.89 15.17
N ALA A 113 -9.39 4.46 14.68
CA ALA A 113 -8.37 3.68 13.97
C ALA A 113 -7.96 2.44 14.77
N LYS A 114 -7.93 2.55 16.10
CA LYS A 114 -7.75 1.40 16.99
C LYS A 114 -8.77 0.27 16.75
N GLY A 115 -10.06 0.57 16.59
CA GLY A 115 -11.10 -0.44 16.39
C GLY A 115 -10.93 -1.23 15.09
N VAL A 116 -10.58 -0.55 13.98
CA VAL A 116 -10.32 -1.25 12.72
C VAL A 116 -9.03 -2.08 12.77
N PHE A 117 -7.97 -1.59 13.42
CA PHE A 117 -6.73 -2.36 13.62
C PHE A 117 -6.95 -3.56 14.55
N GLU A 118 -7.69 -3.40 15.65
CA GLU A 118 -8.09 -4.50 16.53
C GLU A 118 -8.81 -5.60 15.75
N LEU A 119 -9.75 -5.22 14.88
CA LEU A 119 -10.48 -6.17 14.06
C LEU A 119 -9.57 -6.86 13.05
N PHE A 120 -8.73 -6.09 12.34
CA PHE A 120 -7.74 -6.62 11.40
C PHE A 120 -6.81 -7.63 12.03
N PHE A 121 -6.46 -7.51 13.31
CA PHE A 121 -5.54 -8.45 13.95
C PHE A 121 -6.24 -9.62 14.66
N SER A 122 -7.51 -9.44 15.06
CA SER A 122 -8.27 -10.43 15.83
C SER A 122 -8.42 -11.78 15.12
N HIS A 123 -8.55 -11.79 13.79
CA HIS A 123 -8.66 -13.02 13.00
C HIS A 123 -7.43 -13.93 13.14
N CYS A 124 -6.27 -13.40 13.54
CA CYS A 124 -5.08 -14.23 13.70
C CYS A 124 -5.24 -15.19 14.88
N ARG A 125 -5.88 -14.73 15.97
CA ARG A 125 -6.25 -15.63 17.09
C ARG A 125 -7.19 -16.73 16.61
N SER A 126 -8.13 -16.42 15.73
CA SER A 126 -9.03 -17.41 15.13
C SER A 126 -8.29 -18.47 14.30
N LEU A 127 -7.27 -18.07 13.51
CA LEU A 127 -6.42 -19.01 12.77
C LEU A 127 -5.73 -20.00 13.71
N PHE A 128 -5.09 -19.49 14.77
CA PHE A 128 -4.32 -20.32 15.70
C PHE A 128 -5.18 -21.12 16.68
N ASN A 129 -6.45 -20.75 16.85
CA ASN A 129 -7.41 -21.55 17.61
C ASN A 129 -7.87 -22.81 16.85
N ASP A 130 -7.79 -22.81 15.51
CA ASP A 130 -8.05 -23.98 14.69
C ASP A 130 -6.83 -24.91 14.67
N GLN A 131 -6.76 -25.80 15.66
CA GLN A 131 -5.62 -26.71 15.83
C GLN A 131 -5.41 -27.62 14.62
N GLN A 132 -6.50 -28.08 13.97
CA GLN A 132 -6.39 -28.94 12.79
C GLN A 132 -5.75 -28.21 11.61
N LEU A 133 -6.11 -26.94 11.42
CA LEU A 133 -5.48 -26.10 10.40
C LEU A 133 -4.01 -25.83 10.72
N VAL A 134 -3.68 -25.46 11.96
CA VAL A 134 -2.29 -25.20 12.38
C VAL A 134 -1.41 -26.43 12.16
N GLU A 135 -1.92 -27.62 12.49
CA GLU A 135 -1.21 -28.89 12.30
C GLU A 135 -1.00 -29.20 10.81
N TYR A 136 -2.04 -29.02 9.99
CA TYR A 136 -1.92 -29.12 8.52
C TYR A 136 -0.85 -28.16 7.96
N LEU A 137 -0.84 -26.90 8.42
CA LEU A 137 0.13 -25.91 7.95
C LEU A 137 1.56 -26.29 8.35
N ARG A 138 1.75 -26.86 9.55
CA ARG A 138 3.04 -27.36 10.03
C ARG A 138 3.54 -28.52 9.17
N GLU A 139 2.69 -29.52 8.93
CA GLU A 139 3.05 -30.73 8.18
C GLU A 139 3.28 -30.46 6.69
N SER A 140 2.62 -29.42 6.15
CA SER A 140 2.71 -29.06 4.74
C SER A 140 4.08 -28.56 4.27
N SER A 141 5.01 -28.26 5.19
CA SER A 141 6.42 -27.92 4.91
C SER A 141 6.60 -26.85 3.84
N PHE A 142 6.16 -25.62 4.14
CA PHE A 142 6.31 -24.47 3.23
C PHE A 142 7.74 -23.94 3.19
N ASP A 143 8.12 -23.34 2.06
CA ASP A 143 9.43 -22.71 1.87
C ASP A 143 9.45 -21.25 2.33
N ALA A 144 8.32 -20.53 2.20
CA ALA A 144 8.20 -19.14 2.63
C ALA A 144 6.73 -18.72 2.84
N VAL A 145 6.54 -17.61 3.57
CA VAL A 145 5.25 -16.96 3.75
C VAL A 145 5.17 -15.69 2.91
N PHE A 146 4.18 -15.59 2.03
CA PHE A 146 3.88 -14.41 1.22
C PHE A 146 2.72 -13.63 1.83
N LEU A 147 2.95 -12.37 2.22
CA LEU A 147 2.03 -11.63 3.09
C LEU A 147 2.00 -10.13 2.81
N ASP A 148 0.92 -9.46 3.22
CA ASP A 148 0.85 -8.00 3.31
C ASP A 148 0.89 -7.56 4.80
N PRO A 149 1.90 -6.78 5.23
CA PRO A 149 2.16 -6.51 6.64
C PRO A 149 1.28 -5.42 7.25
N LEU A 150 0.32 -4.86 6.50
CA LEU A 150 -0.75 -4.07 7.13
C LEU A 150 -1.59 -4.95 8.06
N ASP A 151 -1.77 -6.22 7.67
CA ASP A 151 -2.20 -7.29 8.55
C ASP A 151 -0.96 -7.99 9.15
N MET A 152 -0.80 -7.89 10.46
CA MET A 152 0.34 -8.49 11.17
C MET A 152 0.26 -10.02 11.24
N CYS A 153 -0.89 -10.64 10.92
CA CYS A 153 -1.05 -12.07 11.08
C CYS A 153 -0.06 -12.86 10.21
N GLY A 154 0.22 -12.39 8.99
CA GLY A 154 1.22 -13.02 8.13
C GLY A 154 2.61 -13.06 8.78
N LEU A 155 3.04 -11.98 9.43
CA LEU A 155 4.33 -11.92 10.13
C LEU A 155 4.34 -12.85 11.35
N ILE A 156 3.23 -12.96 12.07
CA ILE A 156 3.08 -13.88 13.21
C ILE A 156 3.17 -15.33 12.71
N VAL A 157 2.48 -15.67 11.63
CA VAL A 157 2.54 -16.99 10.98
C VAL A 157 3.97 -17.32 10.56
N ALA A 158 4.67 -16.39 9.89
CA ALA A 158 6.05 -16.58 9.50
C ALA A 158 6.96 -16.86 10.71
N LYS A 159 6.82 -16.08 11.79
CA LYS A 159 7.61 -16.28 13.02
C LYS A 159 7.27 -17.60 13.72
N TYR A 160 6.00 -17.95 13.82
CA TYR A 160 5.54 -19.18 14.49
C TYR A 160 6.08 -20.44 13.82
N PHE A 161 6.04 -20.50 12.48
CA PHE A 161 6.56 -21.64 11.73
C PHE A 161 8.05 -21.52 11.41
N SER A 162 8.73 -20.45 11.85
CA SER A 162 10.14 -20.17 11.54
C SER A 162 10.44 -20.17 10.03
N LEU A 163 9.54 -19.57 9.25
CA LEU A 163 9.62 -19.47 7.80
C LEU A 163 10.12 -18.09 7.37
N PRO A 164 10.91 -18.00 6.27
CA PRO A 164 11.24 -16.71 5.69
C PRO A 164 9.96 -16.02 5.18
N SER A 165 9.86 -14.72 5.42
CA SER A 165 8.72 -13.91 4.93
C SER A 165 9.09 -13.08 3.71
N VAL A 166 8.17 -13.06 2.75
CA VAL A 166 8.17 -12.20 1.57
C VAL A 166 7.02 -11.22 1.74
N VAL A 167 7.36 -9.99 2.08
CA VAL A 167 6.40 -8.89 2.23
C VAL A 167 5.99 -8.37 0.87
N PHE A 168 4.69 -8.17 0.66
CA PHE A 168 4.10 -7.52 -0.49
C PHE A 168 3.30 -6.32 -0.03
N SER A 169 3.79 -5.12 -0.30
CA SER A 169 3.08 -3.91 0.13
C SER A 169 3.33 -2.72 -0.77
N ARG A 170 2.44 -1.73 -0.67
CA ARG A 170 2.62 -0.42 -1.31
C ARG A 170 3.32 0.54 -0.37
N VAL A 171 2.86 0.56 0.88
CA VAL A 171 3.33 1.43 1.95
C VAL A 171 3.30 0.59 3.22
N ILE A 172 4.38 0.62 3.97
CA ILE A 172 4.39 0.08 5.33
C ILE A 172 4.02 1.22 6.26
N PHE A 173 3.02 0.99 7.10
CA PHE A 173 2.58 2.00 8.04
C PHE A 173 3.65 2.23 9.12
N CYS A 174 3.86 3.49 9.52
CA CYS A 174 4.91 3.91 10.47
C CYS A 174 6.36 3.68 9.99
N HIS A 175 7.31 3.63 10.93
CA HIS A 175 8.76 3.51 10.69
C HIS A 175 9.24 2.06 10.48
N TYR A 176 8.32 1.10 10.36
CA TYR A 176 8.66 -0.32 10.37
C TYR A 176 9.31 -0.83 9.08
N LEU A 177 9.17 -0.12 7.95
CA LEU A 177 9.93 -0.46 6.76
C LEU A 177 11.42 -0.23 6.98
N GLU A 178 11.77 0.93 7.53
CA GLU A 178 13.15 1.32 7.76
C GLU A 178 13.84 0.40 8.76
N GLU A 179 13.18 0.12 9.88
CA GLU A 179 13.71 -0.79 10.91
C GLU A 179 13.76 -2.23 10.42
N GLY A 180 12.69 -2.73 9.81
CA GLY A 180 12.59 -4.11 9.34
C GLY A 180 13.57 -4.42 8.21
N ALA A 181 13.67 -3.52 7.23
CA ALA A 181 14.61 -3.68 6.12
C ALA A 181 16.05 -3.31 6.51
N GLN A 182 16.27 -2.77 7.71
CA GLN A 182 17.55 -2.18 8.13
C GLN A 182 18.07 -1.13 7.14
N CYS A 183 17.12 -0.35 6.58
CA CYS A 183 17.39 0.64 5.55
C CYS A 183 17.35 2.05 6.15
N PRO A 184 18.42 2.85 6.04
CA PRO A 184 18.40 4.21 6.56
C PRO A 184 17.40 5.09 5.78
N ALA A 185 16.66 5.94 6.49
CA ALA A 185 15.80 6.97 5.90
C ALA A 185 16.16 8.35 6.45
N PRO A 186 17.13 9.06 5.83
CA PRO A 186 17.56 10.35 6.33
C PRO A 186 16.45 11.39 6.24
N LEU A 187 15.95 11.82 7.40
CA LEU A 187 14.81 12.75 7.55
C LEU A 187 15.03 14.14 6.95
N SER A 188 16.27 14.44 6.56
CA SER A 188 16.61 15.69 5.89
C SER A 188 16.06 15.73 4.45
N TYR A 189 15.98 14.61 3.75
CA TYR A 189 15.50 14.58 2.35
C TYR A 189 14.52 13.43 2.06
N VAL A 190 14.32 12.49 2.97
CA VAL A 190 13.29 11.45 2.85
C VAL A 190 12.04 11.90 3.62
N PRO A 191 10.96 12.28 2.93
CA PRO A 191 9.73 12.74 3.59
C PRO A 191 8.94 11.58 4.20
N ARG A 192 8.27 11.83 5.33
CA ARG A 192 7.31 10.90 5.95
C ARG A 192 6.00 10.96 5.18
N GLY A 193 5.44 9.80 4.85
CA GLY A 193 4.39 9.66 3.83
C GLY A 193 3.11 10.46 4.06
N LEU A 194 2.68 10.64 5.31
CA LEU A 194 1.45 11.37 5.63
C LEU A 194 1.56 12.90 5.53
N LEU A 195 2.76 13.45 5.32
CA LEU A 195 2.97 14.89 5.21
C LEU A 195 2.82 15.43 3.79
N GLY A 196 2.92 14.57 2.77
CA GLY A 196 2.83 14.98 1.36
C GLY A 196 3.97 15.89 0.88
N TYR A 197 5.13 15.85 1.55
CA TYR A 197 6.32 16.59 1.15
C TYR A 197 7.08 15.87 0.04
N SER A 198 7.86 16.64 -0.75
CA SER A 198 8.85 16.10 -1.70
C SER A 198 10.22 15.90 -1.04
N ASP A 199 11.22 15.47 -1.81
CA ASP A 199 12.62 15.39 -1.39
C ASP A 199 13.29 16.78 -1.25
N ALA A 200 12.72 17.80 -1.90
CA ALA A 200 13.15 19.19 -1.81
C ALA A 200 12.46 19.96 -0.66
N MET A 201 12.68 19.52 0.58
CA MET A 201 12.11 20.18 1.77
C MET A 201 12.89 21.42 2.21
N THR A 202 12.15 22.48 2.56
CA THR A 202 12.64 23.66 3.32
C THR A 202 13.05 23.27 4.74
N PHE A 203 13.77 24.16 5.44
CA PHE A 203 14.16 23.92 6.83
C PHE A 203 12.95 23.63 7.76
N LYS A 204 11.84 24.37 7.58
CA LYS A 204 10.62 24.16 8.38
C LYS A 204 9.98 22.81 8.09
N GLU A 205 9.92 22.40 6.82
CA GLU A 205 9.40 21.09 6.44
C GLU A 205 10.29 19.97 6.98
N ARG A 206 11.62 20.09 6.94
CA ARG A 206 12.56 19.12 7.55
C ARG A 206 12.35 19.00 9.05
N LEU A 207 12.12 20.12 9.74
CA LEU A 207 11.81 20.12 11.16
C LEU A 207 10.48 19.38 11.43
N ARG A 208 9.43 19.68 10.66
CA ARG A 208 8.14 19.00 10.80
C ARG A 208 8.23 17.51 10.46
N ASN A 209 9.02 17.15 9.45
CA ASN A 209 9.30 15.79 9.03
C ASN A 209 9.97 14.99 10.15
N THR A 210 10.95 15.62 10.82
CA THR A 210 11.63 15.03 11.99
C THR A 210 10.68 14.84 13.16
N LEU A 211 9.84 15.84 13.46
CA LEU A 211 8.83 15.72 14.51
C LEU A 211 7.84 14.59 14.21
N PHE A 212 7.41 14.45 12.96
CA PHE A 212 6.50 13.38 12.55
C PHE A 212 7.13 11.99 12.73
N HIS A 213 8.41 11.83 12.43
CA HIS A 213 9.12 10.58 12.68
C HIS A 213 9.20 10.22 14.18
N LEU A 214 9.35 11.21 15.05
CA LEU A 214 9.28 11.00 16.50
C LEU A 214 7.86 10.66 16.95
N GLU A 215 6.83 11.32 16.37
CA GLU A 215 5.42 10.97 16.57
C GLU A 215 5.16 9.50 16.18
N GLU A 216 5.75 8.99 15.10
CA GLU A 216 5.62 7.58 14.71
C GLU A 216 6.15 6.64 15.80
N HIS A 217 7.36 6.88 16.31
CA HIS A 217 7.96 6.02 17.35
C HIS A 217 7.15 6.03 18.65
N LEU A 218 6.56 7.18 18.99
CA LEU A 218 5.79 7.32 20.21
C LEU A 218 4.38 6.73 20.09
N LEU A 219 3.72 6.93 18.94
CA LEU A 219 2.28 6.67 18.79
C LEU A 219 1.97 5.37 18.06
N CYS A 220 2.84 4.89 17.17
CA CYS A 220 2.58 3.65 16.43
C CYS A 220 2.48 2.38 17.28
N PRO A 221 3.22 2.23 18.39
CA PRO A 221 3.03 1.11 19.30
C PRO A 221 1.59 0.97 19.82
N TYR A 222 0.83 2.07 19.90
CA TYR A 222 -0.59 2.03 20.32
C TYR A 222 -1.48 1.30 19.31
N PHE A 223 -1.31 1.57 18.00
CA PHE A 223 -2.13 0.94 16.95
C PHE A 223 -1.83 -0.56 16.81
N TYR A 224 -0.56 -0.94 16.99
CA TYR A 224 -0.11 -2.33 16.87
C TYR A 224 -0.19 -3.13 18.16
N LYS A 225 -0.47 -2.48 19.30
CA LYS A 225 -0.59 -3.17 20.59
C LYS A 225 -1.49 -4.42 20.55
N PRO A 226 -2.69 -4.41 19.92
CA PRO A 226 -3.52 -5.61 19.83
C PRO A 226 -2.84 -6.74 19.06
N ALA A 227 -2.15 -6.44 17.95
CA ALA A 227 -1.38 -7.44 17.21
C ALA A 227 -0.25 -8.03 18.04
N LEU A 228 0.48 -7.19 18.78
CA LEU A 228 1.62 -7.64 19.59
C LEU A 228 1.18 -8.49 20.80
N GLU A 229 0.05 -8.18 21.41
CA GLU A 229 -0.56 -9.00 22.46
C GLU A 229 -0.98 -10.37 21.91
N ILE A 230 -1.64 -10.40 20.74
CA ILE A 230 -2.02 -11.65 20.06
C ILE A 230 -0.77 -12.46 19.67
N ALA A 231 0.25 -11.81 19.11
CA ALA A 231 1.51 -12.44 18.76
C ALA A 231 2.19 -13.07 19.99
N SER A 232 2.20 -12.33 21.11
CA SER A 232 2.82 -12.80 22.35
C SER A 232 2.08 -14.00 22.95
N GLU A 233 0.75 -14.01 22.87
CA GLU A 233 -0.10 -15.14 23.27
C GLU A 233 0.19 -16.38 22.39
N ILE A 234 0.22 -16.22 21.06
CA ILE A 234 0.44 -17.34 20.13
C ILE A 234 1.85 -17.91 20.26
N LEU A 235 2.85 -17.04 20.34
CA LEU A 235 4.26 -17.41 20.41
C LEU A 235 4.71 -17.77 21.83
N GLN A 236 3.84 -17.59 22.84
CA GLN A 236 4.11 -17.87 24.26
C GLN A 236 5.36 -17.16 24.79
N THR A 237 5.62 -15.94 24.30
CA THR A 237 6.77 -15.11 24.66
C THR A 237 6.45 -13.64 24.38
N PRO A 238 7.03 -12.65 25.10
CA PRO A 238 6.87 -11.25 24.74
C PRO A 238 7.39 -10.97 23.32
N VAL A 239 6.58 -10.30 22.50
CA VAL A 239 6.90 -9.98 21.10
C VAL A 239 6.80 -8.47 20.86
N THR A 240 7.82 -7.91 20.23
CA THR A 240 7.83 -6.52 19.75
C THR A 240 7.47 -6.42 18.25
N ALA A 241 7.27 -5.21 17.73
CA ALA A 241 7.09 -5.04 16.28
C ALA A 241 8.39 -5.35 15.52
N SER A 242 9.54 -4.91 16.05
CA SER A 242 10.86 -5.21 15.48
C SER A 242 11.10 -6.72 15.39
N ASP A 243 10.69 -7.48 16.40
CA ASP A 243 10.73 -8.94 16.43
C ASP A 243 10.03 -9.62 15.24
N LEU A 244 9.00 -8.99 14.68
CA LEU A 244 8.21 -9.49 13.56
C LEU A 244 8.76 -9.01 12.21
N PHE A 245 9.11 -7.72 12.11
CA PHE A 245 9.58 -7.10 10.86
C PHE A 245 11.05 -7.39 10.52
N SER A 246 11.93 -7.57 11.51
CA SER A 246 13.38 -7.76 11.30
C SER A 246 13.75 -9.06 10.58
N HIS A 247 12.85 -10.04 10.54
CA HIS A 247 13.08 -11.36 9.92
C HIS A 247 12.56 -11.43 8.47
N THR A 248 12.09 -10.30 7.91
CA THR A 248 11.63 -10.25 6.53
C THR A 248 12.78 -10.44 5.54
N SER A 249 12.68 -11.47 4.72
CA SER A 249 13.73 -11.86 3.77
C SER A 249 13.68 -11.02 2.50
N VAL A 250 12.48 -10.69 2.00
CA VAL A 250 12.29 -9.90 0.78
C VAL A 250 11.13 -8.91 0.97
N TRP A 251 11.35 -7.69 0.52
CA TRP A 251 10.35 -6.61 0.49
C TRP A 251 9.96 -6.33 -0.95
N LEU A 252 8.86 -6.91 -1.42
CA LEU A 252 8.26 -6.61 -2.71
C LEU A 252 7.40 -5.34 -2.59
N LEU A 253 7.92 -4.23 -3.08
CA LEU A 253 7.29 -2.92 -3.00
C LEU A 253 6.53 -2.63 -4.30
N ARG A 254 5.21 -2.43 -4.22
CA ARG A 254 4.32 -2.20 -5.37
C ARG A 254 4.48 -0.83 -6.06
N ASN A 255 5.46 -0.04 -5.66
CA ASN A 255 5.71 1.29 -6.23
C ASN A 255 6.77 1.20 -7.32
N ASP A 256 6.82 2.21 -8.18
CA ASP A 256 7.86 2.38 -9.17
C ASP A 256 8.84 3.45 -8.69
N PHE A 257 10.15 3.20 -8.83
CA PHE A 257 11.18 4.14 -8.38
C PHE A 257 11.09 5.50 -9.08
N VAL A 258 10.45 5.59 -10.26
CA VAL A 258 10.21 6.85 -10.98
C VAL A 258 9.17 7.73 -10.27
N LEU A 259 8.26 7.14 -9.50
CA LEU A 259 7.19 7.85 -8.78
C LEU A 259 7.51 8.06 -7.30
N GLU A 260 8.65 7.56 -6.83
CA GLU A 260 9.07 7.61 -5.43
C GLU A 260 10.14 8.66 -5.20
N THR A 261 10.19 9.20 -3.98
CA THR A 261 11.26 10.14 -3.60
C THR A 261 12.60 9.42 -3.47
N PRO A 262 13.73 10.06 -3.83
CA PRO A 262 15.05 9.47 -3.67
C PRO A 262 15.33 9.09 -2.21
N ARG A 263 15.58 7.80 -1.97
CA ARG A 263 15.93 7.26 -0.65
C ARG A 263 16.92 6.09 -0.76
N PRO A 264 17.69 5.79 0.29
CA PRO A 264 18.49 4.57 0.33
C PRO A 264 17.64 3.32 0.13
N LEU A 265 18.23 2.27 -0.44
CA LEU A 265 17.59 0.99 -0.70
C LEU A 265 18.52 -0.15 -0.28
N MET A 266 17.92 -1.22 0.23
CA MET A 266 18.63 -2.45 0.57
C MET A 266 18.45 -3.50 -0.54
N PRO A 267 19.41 -4.43 -0.73
CA PRO A 267 19.33 -5.43 -1.81
C PRO A 267 18.08 -6.33 -1.77
N ASN A 268 17.48 -6.50 -0.59
CA ASN A 268 16.25 -7.27 -0.40
C ASN A 268 14.97 -6.44 -0.65
N MET A 269 15.08 -5.16 -1.02
CA MET A 269 13.95 -4.30 -1.39
C MET A 269 13.81 -4.25 -2.90
N ILE A 270 12.74 -4.87 -3.42
CA ILE A 270 12.52 -5.05 -4.85
C ILE A 270 11.26 -4.29 -5.24
N PHE A 271 11.42 -3.29 -6.12
CA PHE A 271 10.31 -2.53 -6.67
C PHE A 271 9.67 -3.30 -7.82
N ILE A 272 8.36 -3.50 -7.71
CA ILE A 272 7.53 -4.21 -8.68
C ILE A 272 6.34 -3.32 -9.09
N GLY A 273 6.62 -2.03 -9.30
CA GLY A 273 5.67 -1.10 -9.92
C GLY A 273 5.20 -1.59 -11.29
N GLY A 274 3.98 -1.21 -11.68
CA GLY A 274 3.43 -1.55 -12.99
C GLY A 274 2.93 -2.99 -13.15
N ILE A 275 2.90 -3.82 -12.10
CA ILE A 275 2.39 -5.21 -12.17
C ILE A 275 0.93 -5.33 -12.60
N ASN A 276 0.14 -4.25 -12.47
CA ASN A 276 -1.26 -4.19 -12.91
C ASN A 276 -1.40 -3.78 -14.39
N CYS A 277 -0.31 -3.39 -15.05
CA CYS A 277 -0.33 -2.99 -16.44
C CYS A 277 -0.39 -4.25 -17.32
N HIS A 278 -1.51 -4.42 -18.02
CA HIS A 278 -1.66 -5.47 -19.02
C HIS A 278 -1.42 -4.92 -20.42
N GLN A 279 -1.07 -5.82 -21.35
CA GLN A 279 -1.03 -5.47 -22.75
C GLN A 279 -2.41 -4.92 -23.17
N GLY A 280 -2.40 -3.75 -23.81
CA GLY A 280 -3.61 -3.10 -24.27
C GLY A 280 -4.40 -4.05 -25.17
N LYS A 281 -5.65 -4.33 -24.77
CA LYS A 281 -6.58 -5.05 -25.65
C LYS A 281 -7.02 -4.10 -26.75
N PRO A 282 -7.20 -4.57 -28.00
CA PRO A 282 -7.80 -3.74 -29.03
C PRO A 282 -9.13 -3.21 -28.52
N LEU A 283 -9.37 -1.90 -28.73
CA LEU A 283 -10.62 -1.28 -28.33
C LEU A 283 -11.78 -2.07 -28.98
N PRO A 284 -12.82 -2.45 -28.22
CA PRO A 284 -14.02 -3.01 -28.85
C PRO A 284 -14.54 -2.02 -29.92
N LYS A 285 -15.10 -2.56 -31.01
CA LYS A 285 -15.54 -1.86 -32.25
C LYS A 285 -16.03 -0.42 -32.02
N GLU A 286 -15.81 0.46 -33.00
CA GLU A 286 -16.22 1.88 -33.10
C GLU A 286 -17.35 2.32 -32.13
N ASN A 287 -18.46 1.59 -32.06
CA ASN A 287 -19.59 1.83 -31.17
C ASN A 287 -19.23 1.88 -29.68
N ALA A 288 -18.35 1.01 -29.19
CA ALA A 288 -17.90 1.03 -27.80
C ALA A 288 -16.98 2.22 -27.52
N PHE A 289 -16.13 2.60 -28.48
CA PHE A 289 -15.34 3.83 -28.38
C PHE A 289 -16.22 5.07 -28.39
N GLN A 290 -17.22 5.13 -29.28
CA GLN A 290 -18.18 6.23 -29.30
C GLN A 290 -19.03 6.28 -28.03
N ALA A 291 -19.47 5.13 -27.50
CA ALA A 291 -20.20 5.07 -26.23
C ALA A 291 -19.33 5.49 -25.04
N ILE A 292 -18.04 5.12 -25.02
CA ILE A 292 -17.09 5.59 -24.00
C ILE A 292 -16.86 7.09 -24.15
N LYS A 293 -16.66 7.58 -25.37
CA LYS A 293 -16.49 9.01 -25.66
C LYS A 293 -17.72 9.80 -25.21
N GLU A 294 -18.91 9.37 -25.60
CA GLU A 294 -20.18 9.98 -25.18
C GLU A 294 -20.34 9.94 -23.66
N LYS A 295 -20.04 8.81 -23.01
CA LYS A 295 -20.02 8.71 -21.54
C LYS A 295 -18.99 9.64 -20.89
N LEU A 296 -17.78 9.74 -21.41
CA LEU A 296 -16.75 10.64 -20.88
C LEU A 296 -17.14 12.12 -21.07
N MET A 297 -17.80 12.45 -22.19
CA MET A 297 -18.32 13.78 -22.46
C MET A 297 -19.56 14.12 -21.62
N THR A 298 -20.32 13.11 -21.17
CA THR A 298 -21.55 13.30 -20.36
C THR A 298 -21.32 13.12 -18.87
N VAL A 299 -20.22 12.48 -18.44
CA VAL A 299 -19.86 12.33 -17.02
C VAL A 299 -19.34 13.68 -16.50
N PRO A 300 -20.02 14.33 -15.54
CA PRO A 300 -19.71 15.70 -15.12
C PRO A 300 -18.33 15.90 -14.46
N ALA A 301 -17.61 14.82 -14.14
CA ALA A 301 -16.29 14.93 -13.51
C ALA A 301 -15.12 14.74 -14.48
N LEU A 302 -15.37 14.29 -15.72
CA LEU A 302 -14.33 13.87 -16.67
C LEU A 302 -14.49 14.46 -18.08
N GLY A 303 -15.49 15.33 -18.28
CA GLY A 303 -15.68 16.04 -19.53
C GLY A 303 -14.49 16.94 -19.84
N LEU A 304 -14.00 16.89 -21.08
CA LEU A 304 -12.97 17.84 -21.52
C LEU A 304 -13.58 19.25 -21.56
N PRO A 305 -12.87 20.29 -21.08
CA PRO A 305 -13.34 21.65 -21.18
C PRO A 305 -13.47 22.10 -22.63
N ASP A 306 -14.54 22.81 -22.94
CA ASP A 306 -14.75 23.47 -24.23
C ASP A 306 -14.13 24.86 -24.20
N LEU A 307 -12.95 25.02 -24.78
CA LEU A 307 -12.20 26.28 -24.78
C LEU A 307 -12.94 27.45 -25.45
N THR A 308 -14.05 27.20 -26.16
CA THR A 308 -14.87 28.24 -26.79
C THR A 308 -15.94 28.83 -25.87
N LYS A 309 -16.15 28.25 -24.68
CA LYS A 309 -17.17 28.66 -23.71
C LYS A 309 -16.54 29.28 -22.45
N PRO A 310 -17.26 30.17 -21.75
CA PRO A 310 -16.73 30.85 -20.58
C PRO A 310 -16.52 29.88 -19.40
N PHE A 311 -15.47 30.14 -18.62
CA PHE A 311 -15.21 29.48 -17.35
C PHE A 311 -15.68 30.34 -16.19
N SER A 312 -16.11 29.69 -15.11
CA SER A 312 -16.39 30.33 -13.82
C SER A 312 -15.34 29.89 -12.80
N LEU A 313 -14.67 30.84 -12.16
CA LEU A 313 -13.70 30.57 -11.11
C LEU A 313 -14.32 30.88 -9.74
N TYR A 314 -14.41 29.86 -8.88
CA TYR A 314 -14.78 30.03 -7.48
C TYR A 314 -13.52 30.04 -6.63
N ALA A 315 -13.22 31.19 -6.01
CA ALA A 315 -12.04 31.38 -5.19
C ALA A 315 -12.40 31.38 -3.69
N SER A 316 -11.55 30.76 -2.87
CA SER A 316 -11.62 30.82 -1.41
C SER A 316 -10.23 30.91 -0.80
N GLU A 317 -10.10 31.61 0.32
CA GLU A 317 -8.85 31.71 1.09
C GLU A 317 -9.05 31.05 2.45
N ARG A 318 -8.14 30.15 2.82
CA ARG A 318 -8.08 29.54 4.14
C ARG A 318 -6.63 29.31 4.55
N GLU A 319 -6.27 29.79 5.74
CA GLU A 319 -4.93 29.57 6.34
C GLU A 319 -3.77 30.01 5.43
N ASN A 320 -3.91 31.16 4.75
CA ASN A 320 -2.95 31.71 3.78
C ASN A 320 -2.76 30.87 2.51
N VAL A 321 -3.61 29.87 2.31
CA VAL A 321 -3.70 29.10 1.06
C VAL A 321 -4.97 29.52 0.35
N THR A 322 -4.79 29.92 -0.90
CA THR A 322 -5.88 30.23 -1.80
C THR A 322 -6.20 28.99 -2.62
N VAL A 323 -7.47 28.62 -2.68
CA VAL A 323 -7.97 27.49 -3.46
C VAL A 323 -9.01 28.01 -4.44
N GLY A 324 -8.84 27.64 -5.70
CA GLY A 324 -9.72 27.96 -6.81
C GLY A 324 -10.35 26.68 -7.36
N VAL A 325 -11.64 26.73 -7.67
CA VAL A 325 -12.31 25.69 -8.45
C VAL A 325 -12.75 26.33 -9.75
N LEU A 326 -12.13 25.90 -10.84
CA LEU A 326 -12.52 26.30 -12.19
C LEU A 326 -13.66 25.39 -12.63
N THR A 327 -14.76 25.98 -13.07
CA THR A 327 -15.92 25.26 -13.58
C THR A 327 -16.32 25.79 -14.95
N GLN A 328 -17.05 24.98 -15.70
CA GLN A 328 -17.66 25.39 -16.96
C GLN A 328 -19.07 24.84 -17.03
N THR A 329 -20.01 25.70 -17.43
CA THR A 329 -21.40 25.28 -17.64
C THR A 329 -21.56 24.81 -19.08
N LEU A 330 -21.83 23.51 -19.24
CA LEU A 330 -22.23 22.92 -20.52
C LEU A 330 -23.71 22.58 -20.43
N GLU A 331 -24.49 23.16 -21.35
CA GLU A 331 -25.94 23.02 -21.38
C GLU A 331 -26.59 23.45 -20.06
N SER A 332 -27.09 22.52 -19.26
CA SER A 332 -27.73 22.75 -17.96
C SER A 332 -26.88 22.38 -16.74
N TRP A 333 -25.62 21.95 -16.96
CA TRP A 333 -24.76 21.43 -15.91
C TRP A 333 -23.47 22.24 -15.76
N THR A 334 -23.17 22.65 -14.53
CA THR A 334 -21.86 23.22 -14.17
C THR A 334 -20.94 22.10 -13.75
N HIS A 335 -19.86 21.86 -14.52
CA HIS A 335 -18.89 20.81 -14.25
C HIS A 335 -17.55 21.39 -13.80
N HIS A 336 -16.80 20.66 -12.97
CA HIS A 336 -15.48 21.06 -12.51
C HIS A 336 -14.42 20.74 -13.56
N VAL A 337 -13.67 21.75 -13.98
CA VAL A 337 -12.64 21.66 -15.02
C VAL A 337 -11.26 21.47 -14.43
N GLY A 338 -11.00 22.10 -13.28
CA GLY A 338 -9.70 22.05 -12.64
C GLY A 338 -9.73 22.62 -11.23
N TYR A 339 -8.76 22.21 -10.44
CA TYR A 339 -8.50 22.74 -9.10
C TYR A 339 -7.20 23.52 -9.15
N LEU A 340 -7.26 24.77 -8.72
CA LEU A 340 -6.11 25.67 -8.63
C LEU A 340 -5.80 25.88 -7.16
N PHE A 341 -4.53 25.92 -6.79
CA PHE A 341 -4.15 26.30 -5.44
C PHE A 341 -2.81 27.02 -5.45
N LYS A 342 -2.70 28.05 -4.61
CA LYS A 342 -1.44 28.74 -4.36
C LYS A 342 -1.39 29.31 -2.96
N GLN A 343 -0.17 29.51 -2.48
CA GLN A 343 0.08 30.22 -1.24
C GLN A 343 0.08 31.74 -1.49
N LEU A 344 -0.59 32.49 -0.62
CA LEU A 344 -0.50 33.95 -0.63
C LEU A 344 0.91 34.38 -0.19
N ASP A 345 1.43 35.45 -0.80
CA ASP A 345 2.71 36.02 -0.39
C ASP A 345 2.64 36.59 1.04
N GLY A 346 3.81 36.81 1.65
CA GLY A 346 3.91 37.26 3.04
C GLY A 346 3.30 38.64 3.31
N VAL A 347 3.17 39.49 2.28
CA VAL A 347 2.54 40.82 2.40
C VAL A 347 1.02 40.67 2.36
N ALA A 348 0.51 39.97 1.35
CA ALA A 348 -0.93 39.73 1.19
C ALA A 348 -1.50 38.94 2.37
N SER A 349 -0.75 37.99 2.93
CA SER A 349 -1.16 37.20 4.09
C SER A 349 -1.45 38.05 5.34
N GLY A 350 -0.86 39.25 5.44
CA GLY A 350 -1.06 40.19 6.55
C GLY A 350 -2.26 41.14 6.39
N TRP A 351 -2.98 41.08 5.27
CA TRP A 351 -4.07 42.02 4.97
C TRP A 351 -5.39 41.65 5.66
N LEU A 352 -6.32 42.62 5.68
CA LEU A 352 -7.69 42.38 6.15
C LEU A 352 -8.39 41.31 5.29
N PRO A 353 -9.31 40.50 5.85
CA PRO A 353 -9.92 39.36 5.15
C PRO A 353 -10.52 39.66 3.77
N CYS A 354 -11.20 40.80 3.62
CA CYS A 354 -11.79 41.21 2.34
C CYS A 354 -10.72 41.51 1.27
N ILE A 355 -9.59 42.08 1.66
CA ILE A 355 -8.47 42.38 0.76
C ILE A 355 -7.70 41.10 0.43
N ARG A 356 -7.57 40.17 1.39
CA ARG A 356 -7.00 38.84 1.15
C ARG A 356 -7.80 38.04 0.13
N ALA A 357 -9.13 38.08 0.20
CA ALA A 357 -9.99 37.43 -0.78
C ALA A 357 -9.82 38.00 -2.21
N LEU A 358 -9.58 39.31 -2.33
CA LEU A 358 -9.28 39.94 -3.62
C LEU A 358 -7.90 39.53 -4.15
N ALA A 359 -6.88 39.55 -3.29
CA ALA A 359 -5.53 39.11 -3.65
C ALA A 359 -5.51 37.63 -4.09
N ALA A 360 -6.20 36.78 -3.32
CA ALA A 360 -6.43 35.38 -3.60
C ALA A 360 -7.07 35.18 -4.98
N THR A 361 -8.15 35.90 -5.26
CA THR A 361 -8.86 35.82 -6.54
C THR A 361 -7.97 36.25 -7.70
N ALA A 362 -7.28 37.38 -7.60
CA ALA A 362 -6.38 37.87 -8.66
C ALA A 362 -5.25 36.89 -8.97
N LEU A 363 -4.68 36.27 -7.94
CA LEU A 363 -3.61 35.30 -8.06
C LEU A 363 -4.06 33.98 -8.68
N LEU A 364 -5.30 33.55 -8.41
CA LEU A 364 -5.89 32.39 -9.10
C LEU A 364 -6.29 32.68 -10.54
N VAL A 365 -6.75 33.90 -10.85
CA VAL A 365 -7.06 34.30 -12.24
C VAL A 365 -5.81 34.22 -13.10
N GLN A 366 -4.67 34.72 -12.60
CA GLN A 366 -3.38 34.59 -13.31
C GLN A 366 -2.91 33.16 -13.54
N GLU A 367 -3.36 32.21 -12.71
CA GLU A 367 -3.04 30.79 -12.86
C GLU A 367 -4.03 30.07 -13.79
N ALA A 368 -5.22 30.66 -13.98
CA ALA A 368 -6.29 30.12 -14.82
C ALA A 368 -6.18 30.58 -16.29
N ASP A 369 -5.54 31.72 -16.52
CA ASP A 369 -5.16 32.25 -17.85
C ASP A 369 -3.91 31.54 -18.41
#